data_AF-A0A9P6RMD2-F1
#
_entry.id   AF-A0A9P6RMD2-F1
#
_cell.length_a   1.000
_cell.length_b   1.000
_cell.length_c   1.000
_cell.angle_alpha   90.00
_cell.angle_beta   90.00
_cell.angle_gamma   90.00
#
_symmetry.space_group_name_H-M   'P 1'
#
loop_
_entity.id
_entity.type
_entity.pdbx_description
1 polymer ?
#
loop_
_entity_poly.entity_id
_entity_poly.type
_entity_poly.pdbx_seq_one_letter_code
_entity_poly.pdbx_strand_id
1 'polypeptide(L)'
;MKTPELSVVIPVYNEAAGLSALFDRLYKALDALALPYEVIFVNDGSQDQSAALLADQFRAQPNSTRVILLNGNYGQHMAILAGFEAARGEIIVTLDADLQNPPEEIGKLVQKMREGHDYVGTIRHQRQDSLWRRKASRAMNQLRERITHIRMTDQGCMMRAYSRHIVDTINRCAHGVEVALVVTHQDNPAENIWFDSVAAVAAEHRLPTLMPTDGHASELLAAVRAANPDFIFSFYYRHMLNPELLALARQGAFNMHGSLLPKYRGRVPVNWAIVQGETQTGATLHEMTAKPDAGAIVAQTAVPILPDDTAAQVFNKVTVAAEQTLWNSLPALLSGTAPRLPNILAKGSYCGARKPEDGRIDWHQPAQTIYNLIRAVAPPYPGAFTEIHGKRLVIARARLVAVDQLTCPDLPSGLQIVDNTLFGICGDGRAIVIHDLQHQGRSISSAELTEMTNT
;
A
#
# COMPACT_ATOMS: atom_id res chain seq x y z
N MET A 1 -18.89 3.90 19.09
CA MET A 1 -20.12 3.91 18.25
C MET A 1 -20.68 2.51 18.21
N LYS A 2 -22.00 2.32 18.28
CA LYS A 2 -22.60 0.99 18.11
C LYS A 2 -22.36 0.52 16.67
N THR A 3 -22.05 -0.76 16.48
CA THR A 3 -21.92 -1.36 15.14
C THR A 3 -23.25 -1.18 14.40
N PRO A 4 -23.28 -0.58 13.19
CA PRO A 4 -24.50 -0.44 12.42
C PRO A 4 -25.02 -1.82 11.99
N GLU A 5 -26.33 -1.98 11.83
CA GLU A 5 -26.92 -3.18 11.23
C GLU A 5 -26.90 -3.05 9.69
N LEU A 6 -27.09 -1.84 9.17
CA LEU A 6 -27.15 -1.53 7.74
C LEU A 6 -26.05 -0.55 7.32
N SER A 7 -25.31 -0.86 6.27
CA SER A 7 -24.46 0.10 5.54
C SER A 7 -25.04 0.37 4.17
N VAL A 8 -25.23 1.64 3.81
CA VAL A 8 -25.64 2.04 2.45
C VAL A 8 -24.45 2.66 1.73
N VAL A 9 -24.00 2.06 0.63
CA VAL A 9 -22.85 2.50 -0.16
C VAL A 9 -23.34 3.20 -1.43
N ILE A 10 -22.91 4.44 -1.62
CA ILE A 10 -23.36 5.31 -2.71
C ILE A 10 -22.13 5.88 -3.44
N PRO A 11 -21.80 5.39 -4.64
CA PRO A 11 -20.79 6.02 -5.48
C PRO A 11 -21.33 7.35 -6.04
N VAL A 12 -20.47 8.37 -6.08
CA VAL A 12 -20.81 9.74 -6.50
C VAL A 12 -19.77 10.23 -7.51
N TYR A 13 -20.22 10.66 -8.68
CA TYR A 13 -19.36 11.30 -9.69
C TYR A 13 -20.11 12.41 -10.43
N ASN A 14 -19.77 13.67 -10.14
CA ASN A 14 -20.37 14.87 -10.73
C ASN A 14 -21.90 14.96 -10.56
N GLU A 15 -22.39 14.75 -9.35
CA GLU A 15 -23.83 14.69 -9.01
C GLU A 15 -24.30 15.88 -8.17
N ALA A 16 -23.57 17.00 -8.16
CA ALA A 16 -23.84 18.13 -7.24
C ALA A 16 -25.29 18.63 -7.29
N ALA A 17 -25.92 18.60 -8.48
CA ALA A 17 -27.30 19.05 -8.67
C ALA A 17 -28.35 18.12 -8.01
N GLY A 18 -28.07 16.82 -7.87
CA GLY A 18 -28.99 15.82 -7.34
C GLY A 18 -28.80 15.50 -5.86
N LEU A 19 -27.61 15.76 -5.31
CA LEU A 19 -27.23 15.33 -3.96
C LEU A 19 -28.17 15.83 -2.85
N SER A 20 -28.63 17.09 -2.92
CA SER A 20 -29.54 17.64 -1.89
C SER A 20 -30.84 16.84 -1.80
N ALA A 21 -31.47 16.56 -2.95
CA ALA A 21 -32.69 15.76 -3.01
C ALA A 21 -32.44 14.29 -2.61
N LEU A 22 -31.24 13.77 -2.90
CA LEU A 22 -30.84 12.44 -2.46
C LEU A 22 -30.75 12.37 -0.93
N PHE A 23 -30.08 13.33 -0.29
CA PHE A 23 -29.94 13.35 1.17
C PHE A 23 -31.31 13.39 1.85
N ASP A 24 -32.18 14.32 1.44
CA ASP A 24 -33.51 14.49 2.02
C ASP A 24 -34.34 13.18 1.99
N ARG A 25 -34.33 12.49 0.84
CA ARG A 25 -35.08 11.24 0.67
C ARG A 25 -34.42 10.06 1.37
N LEU A 26 -33.11 9.96 1.26
CA LEU A 26 -32.33 8.85 1.81
C LEU A 26 -32.43 8.79 3.33
N TYR A 27 -32.10 9.88 4.03
CA TYR A 27 -32.12 9.87 5.50
C TYR A 27 -33.53 9.66 6.03
N LYS A 28 -34.55 10.29 5.43
CA LYS A 28 -35.95 10.06 5.78
C LYS A 28 -36.36 8.59 5.62
N ALA A 29 -35.93 7.94 4.54
CA ALA A 29 -36.21 6.52 4.31
C ALA A 29 -35.49 5.62 5.32
N LEU A 30 -34.23 5.92 5.65
CA LEU A 30 -33.44 5.13 6.60
C LEU A 30 -33.91 5.30 8.05
N ASP A 31 -34.25 6.52 8.46
CA ASP A 31 -34.80 6.82 9.79
C ASP A 31 -36.12 6.07 10.03
N ALA A 32 -36.95 5.92 8.99
CA ALA A 32 -38.21 5.18 9.05
C ALA A 32 -38.03 3.66 9.29
N LEU A 33 -36.83 3.09 9.06
CA LEU A 33 -36.54 1.67 9.31
C LEU A 33 -36.34 1.36 10.80
N ALA A 34 -36.11 2.38 11.64
CA ALA A 34 -35.88 2.24 13.08
C ALA A 34 -34.76 1.22 13.45
N LEU A 35 -33.69 1.19 12.66
CA LEU A 35 -32.50 0.36 12.88
C LEU A 35 -31.22 1.20 12.80
N PRO A 36 -30.11 0.79 13.45
CA PRO A 36 -28.85 1.51 13.36
C PRO A 36 -28.24 1.37 11.96
N TYR A 37 -27.94 2.48 11.30
CA TYR A 37 -27.37 2.49 9.95
C TYR A 37 -26.15 3.41 9.83
N GLU A 38 -25.39 3.21 8.75
CA GLU A 38 -24.45 4.19 8.22
C GLU A 38 -24.65 4.36 6.70
N VAL A 39 -24.31 5.53 6.19
CA VAL A 39 -24.26 5.87 4.77
C VAL A 39 -22.83 6.22 4.42
N ILE A 40 -22.28 5.56 3.41
CA ILE A 40 -20.92 5.75 2.90
C ILE A 40 -21.03 6.30 1.49
N PHE A 41 -20.76 7.58 1.34
CA PHE A 41 -20.61 8.21 0.02
C PHE A 41 -19.17 8.05 -0.45
N VAL A 42 -18.98 7.56 -1.67
CA VAL A 42 -17.66 7.41 -2.29
C VAL A 42 -17.58 8.35 -3.48
N ASN A 43 -16.88 9.47 -3.30
CA ASN A 43 -16.63 10.42 -4.37
C ASN A 43 -15.53 9.90 -5.29
N ASP A 44 -15.88 9.53 -6.51
CA ASP A 44 -15.00 8.95 -7.52
C ASP A 44 -14.28 10.05 -8.35
N GLY A 45 -13.65 11.00 -7.67
CA GLY A 45 -12.91 12.08 -8.30
C GLY A 45 -13.77 13.10 -9.05
N SER A 46 -14.93 13.48 -8.49
CA SER A 46 -15.78 14.56 -9.05
C SER A 46 -14.99 15.87 -9.22
N GLN A 47 -15.30 16.59 -10.31
CA GLN A 47 -14.73 17.90 -10.64
C GLN A 47 -15.69 19.06 -10.36
N ASP A 48 -16.93 18.77 -9.97
CA ASP A 48 -17.93 19.74 -9.55
C ASP A 48 -17.96 19.94 -8.01
N GLN A 49 -19.04 20.52 -7.49
CA GLN A 49 -19.20 20.78 -6.05
C GLN A 49 -19.60 19.54 -5.23
N SER A 50 -19.66 18.33 -5.81
CA SER A 50 -20.09 17.12 -5.09
C SER A 50 -19.26 16.86 -3.84
N ALA A 51 -17.94 16.99 -3.92
CA ALA A 51 -17.05 16.76 -2.77
C ALA A 51 -17.33 17.71 -1.60
N ALA A 52 -17.62 18.99 -1.89
CA ALA A 52 -17.94 19.99 -0.89
C ALA A 52 -19.29 19.69 -0.21
N LEU A 53 -20.32 19.37 -1.02
CA LEU A 53 -21.65 19.00 -0.51
C LEU A 53 -21.61 17.75 0.37
N LEU A 54 -20.81 16.74 -0.02
CA LEU A 54 -20.60 15.54 0.80
C LEU A 54 -19.92 15.87 2.13
N ALA A 55 -18.92 16.77 2.13
CA ALA A 55 -18.26 17.21 3.36
C ALA A 55 -19.22 17.97 4.29
N ASP A 56 -20.11 18.80 3.74
CA ASP A 56 -21.15 19.49 4.51
C ASP A 56 -22.16 18.51 5.09
N GLN A 57 -22.57 17.50 4.32
CA GLN A 57 -23.47 16.45 4.81
C GLN A 57 -22.83 15.63 5.94
N PHE A 58 -21.54 15.31 5.85
CA PHE A 58 -20.81 14.66 6.93
C PHE A 58 -20.82 15.50 8.21
N ARG A 59 -20.62 16.81 8.11
CA ARG A 59 -20.67 17.72 9.27
C ARG A 59 -22.07 17.80 9.87
N ALA A 60 -23.11 17.74 9.04
CA ALA A 60 -24.50 17.78 9.49
C ALA A 60 -24.92 16.48 10.21
N GLN A 61 -24.44 15.32 9.74
CA GLN A 61 -24.80 14.01 10.29
C GLN A 61 -23.57 13.09 10.51
N PRO A 62 -22.64 13.45 11.41
CA PRO A 62 -21.33 12.78 11.55
C PRO A 62 -21.41 11.36 12.12
N ASN A 63 -22.52 11.00 12.77
CA ASN A 63 -22.71 9.68 13.37
C ASN A 63 -23.22 8.63 12.39
N SER A 64 -23.89 9.06 11.32
CA SER A 64 -24.54 8.20 10.32
C SER A 64 -23.94 8.36 8.93
N THR A 65 -23.14 9.41 8.67
CA THR A 65 -22.54 9.69 7.36
C THR A 65 -21.04 9.45 7.40
N ARG A 66 -20.49 8.86 6.33
CA ARG A 66 -19.06 8.80 6.06
C ARG A 66 -18.82 9.12 4.58
N VAL A 67 -17.67 9.74 4.30
CA VAL A 67 -17.29 10.15 2.95
C VAL A 67 -15.89 9.66 2.65
N ILE A 68 -15.73 9.00 1.51
CA ILE A 68 -14.44 8.59 0.95
C ILE A 68 -14.20 9.43 -0.30
N LEU A 69 -13.04 10.08 -0.38
CA LEU A 69 -12.65 10.86 -1.55
C LEU A 69 -11.53 10.11 -2.28
N LEU A 70 -11.84 9.59 -3.46
CA LEU A 70 -10.81 9.06 -4.35
C LEU A 70 -10.05 10.22 -5.01
N ASN A 71 -8.74 10.08 -5.16
CA ASN A 71 -7.86 11.10 -5.74
C ASN A 71 -8.01 11.27 -7.27
N GLY A 72 -8.90 10.49 -7.90
CA GLY A 72 -9.17 10.49 -9.33
C GLY A 72 -10.44 9.69 -9.63
N ASN A 73 -10.81 9.61 -10.91
CA ASN A 73 -11.93 8.80 -11.39
C ASN A 73 -11.45 7.40 -11.76
N TYR A 74 -11.93 6.41 -11.02
CA TYR A 74 -11.61 4.99 -11.17
C TYR A 74 -12.80 4.15 -11.63
N GLY A 75 -13.96 4.78 -11.83
CA GLY A 75 -15.20 4.16 -12.24
C GLY A 75 -16.04 3.65 -11.07
N GLN A 76 -17.35 3.57 -11.32
CA GLN A 76 -18.35 3.21 -10.31
C GLN A 76 -18.07 1.91 -9.57
N HIS A 77 -17.50 0.90 -10.25
CA HIS A 77 -17.21 -0.38 -9.61
C HIS A 77 -16.13 -0.25 -8.53
N MET A 78 -15.09 0.54 -8.79
CA MET A 78 -14.03 0.82 -7.83
C MET A 78 -14.55 1.63 -6.65
N ALA A 79 -15.43 2.60 -6.91
CA ALA A 79 -16.08 3.36 -5.85
C ALA A 79 -16.95 2.46 -4.94
N ILE A 80 -17.66 1.48 -5.51
CA ILE A 80 -18.41 0.49 -4.70
C ILE A 80 -17.47 -0.37 -3.87
N LEU A 81 -16.37 -0.88 -4.44
CA LEU A 81 -15.40 -1.70 -3.69
C LEU A 81 -14.76 -0.93 -2.53
N ALA A 82 -14.37 0.33 -2.74
CA ALA A 82 -13.89 1.20 -1.66
C ALA A 82 -14.95 1.39 -0.56
N GLY A 83 -16.23 1.51 -0.95
CA GLY A 83 -17.34 1.57 0.00
C GLY A 83 -17.57 0.25 0.75
N PHE A 84 -17.40 -0.90 0.09
CA PHE A 84 -17.49 -2.23 0.68
C PHE A 84 -16.37 -2.50 1.69
N GLU A 85 -15.15 -2.05 1.40
CA GLU A 85 -14.01 -2.14 2.31
C GLU A 85 -14.27 -1.33 3.59
N ALA A 86 -14.88 -0.14 3.45
CA ALA A 86 -15.19 0.71 4.58
C ALA A 86 -16.47 0.33 5.34
N ALA A 87 -17.35 -0.48 4.77
CA ALA A 87 -18.66 -0.82 5.35
C ALA A 87 -18.52 -1.66 6.63
N ARG A 88 -19.33 -1.35 7.65
CA ARG A 88 -19.33 -2.00 8.96
C ARG A 88 -20.62 -2.77 9.28
N GLY A 89 -21.67 -2.61 8.47
CA GLY A 89 -22.98 -3.22 8.69
C GLY A 89 -23.02 -4.71 8.36
N GLU A 90 -24.00 -5.40 8.95
CA GLU A 90 -24.29 -6.81 8.66
C GLU A 90 -24.99 -6.98 7.30
N ILE A 91 -25.79 -5.97 6.92
CA ILE A 91 -26.44 -5.86 5.61
C ILE A 91 -25.83 -4.67 4.89
N ILE A 92 -25.34 -4.88 3.66
CA ILE A 92 -24.75 -3.82 2.84
C ILE A 92 -25.64 -3.61 1.62
N VAL A 93 -26.12 -2.38 1.42
CA VAL A 93 -26.95 -2.00 0.27
C VAL A 93 -26.19 -1.03 -0.62
N THR A 94 -26.12 -1.29 -1.92
CA THR A 94 -25.61 -0.33 -2.90
C THR A 94 -26.76 0.50 -3.47
N LEU A 95 -26.53 1.78 -3.75
CA LEU A 95 -27.52 2.68 -4.35
C LEU A 95 -26.81 3.72 -5.24
N ASP A 96 -27.38 4.05 -6.41
CA ASP A 96 -26.88 5.13 -7.27
C ASP A 96 -27.29 6.51 -6.72
N ALA A 97 -26.47 7.54 -6.95
CA ALA A 97 -26.76 8.90 -6.51
C ALA A 97 -27.84 9.63 -7.34
N ASP A 98 -28.22 9.07 -8.50
CA ASP A 98 -29.10 9.70 -9.50
C ASP A 98 -30.61 9.62 -9.20
N LEU A 99 -30.99 9.01 -8.07
CA LEU A 99 -32.37 8.78 -7.64
C LEU A 99 -33.24 7.97 -8.62
N GLN A 100 -32.67 7.29 -9.62
CA GLN A 100 -33.42 6.34 -10.46
C GLN A 100 -33.98 5.17 -9.64
N ASN A 101 -33.23 4.77 -8.61
CA ASN A 101 -33.67 3.80 -7.62
C ASN A 101 -34.14 4.56 -6.36
N PRO A 102 -35.42 4.50 -6.00
CA PRO A 102 -35.94 5.21 -4.83
C PRO A 102 -35.34 4.64 -3.52
N PRO A 103 -34.72 5.47 -2.65
CA PRO A 103 -34.20 5.02 -1.36
C PRO A 103 -35.26 4.36 -0.46
N GLU A 104 -36.53 4.68 -0.65
CA GLU A 104 -37.66 4.14 0.11
C GLU A 104 -37.81 2.61 -0.06
N GLU A 105 -37.22 2.04 -1.11
CA GLU A 105 -37.25 0.60 -1.36
C GLU A 105 -36.21 -0.19 -0.54
N ILE A 106 -35.23 0.48 0.11
CA ILE A 106 -34.17 -0.16 0.90
C ILE A 106 -34.76 -1.11 1.95
N GLY A 107 -35.86 -0.72 2.60
CA GLY A 107 -36.53 -1.55 3.61
C GLY A 107 -36.96 -2.93 3.10
N LYS A 108 -37.37 -3.05 1.83
CA LYS A 108 -37.75 -4.33 1.23
C LYS A 108 -36.54 -5.24 1.03
N LEU A 109 -35.39 -4.68 0.66
CA LEU A 109 -34.15 -5.43 0.54
C LEU A 109 -33.70 -5.93 1.92
N VAL A 110 -33.73 -5.07 2.94
CA VAL A 110 -33.38 -5.45 4.33
C VAL A 110 -34.27 -6.59 4.81
N GLN A 111 -35.59 -6.52 4.56
CA GLN A 111 -36.50 -7.61 4.92
C GLN A 111 -36.12 -8.93 4.24
N LYS A 112 -35.81 -8.90 2.93
CA LYS A 112 -35.38 -10.09 2.19
C LYS A 112 -34.04 -10.64 2.67
N MET A 113 -33.09 -9.78 3.03
CA MET A 113 -31.83 -10.21 3.63
C MET A 113 -32.05 -10.93 4.97
N ARG A 114 -32.96 -10.42 5.80
CA ARG A 114 -33.35 -11.06 7.08
C ARG A 114 -34.05 -12.41 6.92
N GLU A 115 -34.56 -12.75 5.74
CA GLU A 115 -35.05 -14.10 5.43
C GLU A 115 -33.90 -15.13 5.27
N GLY A 116 -32.64 -14.69 5.33
CA GLY A 116 -31.45 -15.55 5.25
C GLY A 116 -30.82 -15.62 3.86
N HIS A 117 -31.10 -14.66 2.98
CA HIS A 117 -30.49 -14.59 1.66
C HIS A 117 -29.11 -13.92 1.71
N ASP A 118 -28.14 -14.46 0.97
CA ASP A 118 -26.79 -13.89 0.86
C ASP A 118 -26.71 -12.67 -0.08
N TYR A 119 -27.61 -12.62 -1.06
CA TYR A 119 -27.69 -11.57 -2.07
C TYR A 119 -29.14 -11.33 -2.49
N VAL A 120 -29.55 -10.06 -2.56
CA VAL A 120 -30.86 -9.65 -3.05
C VAL A 120 -30.68 -8.58 -4.12
N GLY A 121 -31.06 -8.91 -5.36
CA GLY A 121 -31.08 -7.96 -6.48
C GLY A 121 -32.46 -7.36 -6.69
N THR A 122 -32.52 -6.08 -7.07
CA THR A 122 -33.76 -5.43 -7.51
C THR A 122 -33.95 -5.53 -9.02
N ILE A 123 -35.20 -5.42 -9.48
CA ILE A 123 -35.56 -5.39 -10.90
C ILE A 123 -36.31 -4.08 -11.17
N ARG A 124 -35.91 -3.35 -12.22
CA ARG A 124 -36.59 -2.10 -12.61
C ARG A 124 -37.96 -2.42 -13.24
N HIS A 125 -39.06 -2.01 -12.60
CA HIS A 125 -40.42 -2.39 -13.01
C HIS A 125 -40.98 -1.56 -14.20
N GLN A 126 -40.44 -0.37 -14.49
CA GLN A 126 -40.86 0.47 -15.63
C GLN A 126 -39.67 0.81 -16.55
N ARG A 127 -39.66 0.26 -17.77
CA ARG A 127 -38.74 0.67 -18.86
C ARG A 127 -39.52 1.38 -19.96
N GLN A 128 -39.37 2.69 -20.09
CA GLN A 128 -39.60 3.42 -21.34
C GLN A 128 -38.37 3.31 -22.26
N ASP A 129 -38.06 2.10 -22.73
CA ASP A 129 -36.96 1.87 -23.68
C ASP A 129 -37.45 1.31 -25.01
N SER A 130 -36.88 1.83 -26.10
CA SER A 130 -37.13 1.44 -27.49
C SER A 130 -36.87 -0.05 -27.75
N LEU A 131 -37.66 -0.65 -28.65
CA LEU A 131 -37.75 -2.10 -28.92
C LEU A 131 -36.41 -2.79 -29.25
N TRP A 132 -35.39 -2.04 -29.68
CA TRP A 132 -34.09 -2.59 -30.09
C TRP A 132 -33.18 -2.96 -28.89
N ARG A 133 -33.16 -2.17 -27.81
CA ARG A 133 -32.36 -2.46 -26.60
C ARG A 133 -32.87 -3.67 -25.82
N ARG A 134 -34.19 -3.93 -25.85
CA ARG A 134 -34.81 -5.11 -25.23
C ARG A 134 -34.34 -6.42 -25.86
N LYS A 135 -34.08 -6.44 -27.18
CA LYS A 135 -33.55 -7.64 -27.87
C LYS A 135 -32.07 -7.89 -27.54
N ALA A 136 -31.25 -6.84 -27.48
CA ALA A 136 -29.83 -6.95 -27.12
C ALA A 136 -29.62 -7.46 -25.68
N SER A 137 -30.38 -6.93 -24.71
CA SER A 137 -30.31 -7.38 -23.31
C SER A 137 -30.73 -8.84 -23.13
N ARG A 138 -31.76 -9.31 -23.85
CA ARG A 138 -32.19 -10.72 -23.83
C ARG A 138 -31.14 -11.65 -24.43
N ALA A 139 -30.50 -11.26 -25.53
CA ALA A 139 -29.43 -12.04 -26.16
C ALA A 139 -28.21 -12.17 -25.23
N MET A 140 -27.80 -11.08 -24.58
CA MET A 140 -26.69 -11.08 -23.62
C MET A 140 -26.98 -11.97 -22.40
N ASN A 141 -28.20 -11.89 -21.85
CA ASN A 141 -28.61 -12.73 -20.72
C ASN A 141 -28.66 -14.22 -21.11
N GLN A 142 -29.20 -14.57 -22.29
CA GLN A 142 -29.23 -15.96 -22.77
C GLN A 142 -27.84 -16.54 -23.04
N LEU A 143 -26.92 -15.73 -23.57
CA LEU A 143 -25.53 -16.14 -23.80
C LEU A 143 -24.82 -16.42 -22.46
N ARG A 144 -25.04 -15.57 -21.45
CA ARG A 144 -24.43 -15.72 -20.13
C ARG A 144 -25.01 -16.89 -19.34
N GLU A 145 -26.33 -17.08 -19.34
CA GLU A 145 -26.97 -18.23 -18.66
C GLU A 145 -26.45 -19.59 -19.16
N ARG A 146 -26.05 -19.67 -20.44
CA ARG A 146 -25.42 -20.86 -21.01
C ARG A 146 -23.97 -21.07 -20.58
N ILE A 147 -23.27 -20.01 -20.18
CA ILE A 147 -21.85 -20.06 -19.80
C ILE A 147 -21.68 -20.22 -18.29
N THR A 148 -22.55 -19.60 -17.47
CA THR A 148 -22.30 -19.49 -16.02
C THR A 148 -23.24 -20.27 -15.11
N HIS A 149 -24.22 -21.02 -15.63
CA HIS A 149 -25.27 -21.72 -14.84
C HIS A 149 -26.04 -20.86 -13.81
N ILE A 150 -25.82 -19.54 -13.80
CA ILE A 150 -26.46 -18.57 -12.90
C ILE A 150 -27.67 -17.96 -13.61
N ARG A 151 -28.88 -18.21 -13.09
CA ARG A 151 -30.11 -17.53 -13.52
C ARG A 151 -30.25 -16.21 -12.76
N MET A 152 -30.11 -15.08 -13.45
CA MET A 152 -30.35 -13.74 -12.90
C MET A 152 -31.21 -12.92 -13.88
N THR A 153 -32.34 -12.43 -13.40
CA THR A 153 -33.41 -11.81 -14.20
C THR A 153 -33.07 -10.39 -14.71
N ASP A 154 -32.23 -9.64 -13.98
CA ASP A 154 -31.67 -8.34 -14.41
C ASP A 154 -30.33 -8.10 -13.69
N GLN A 155 -29.29 -7.68 -14.42
CA GLN A 155 -27.99 -7.31 -13.87
C GLN A 155 -27.71 -5.79 -13.99
N GLY A 156 -28.55 -5.03 -14.66
CA GLY A 156 -28.31 -3.59 -14.89
C GLY A 156 -28.77 -2.67 -13.76
N CYS A 157 -29.38 -3.20 -12.70
CA CYS A 157 -29.78 -2.41 -11.54
C CYS A 157 -28.69 -2.45 -10.46
N MET A 158 -28.22 -1.27 -10.03
CA MET A 158 -27.20 -1.15 -8.99
C MET A 158 -27.78 -1.12 -7.57
N MET A 159 -29.11 -1.08 -7.41
CA MET A 159 -29.73 -1.26 -6.10
C MET A 159 -29.76 -2.73 -5.71
N ARG A 160 -28.86 -3.13 -4.81
CA ARG A 160 -28.63 -4.53 -4.40
C ARG A 160 -28.30 -4.59 -2.92
N ALA A 161 -28.58 -5.72 -2.29
CA ALA A 161 -28.17 -6.00 -0.92
C ALA A 161 -27.30 -7.25 -0.85
N TYR A 162 -26.32 -7.21 0.06
CA TYR A 162 -25.32 -8.24 0.28
C TYR A 162 -25.23 -8.53 1.79
N SER A 163 -24.98 -9.79 2.15
CA SER A 163 -24.62 -10.13 3.53
C SER A 163 -23.17 -9.73 3.79
N ARG A 164 -22.84 -9.47 5.05
CA ARG A 164 -21.47 -9.19 5.50
C ARG A 164 -20.45 -10.21 4.98
N HIS A 165 -20.80 -11.50 5.06
CA HIS A 165 -19.94 -12.58 4.61
C HIS A 165 -19.61 -12.49 3.11
N ILE A 166 -20.59 -12.12 2.28
CA ILE A 166 -20.37 -11.94 0.83
C ILE A 166 -19.48 -10.72 0.58
N VAL A 167 -19.71 -9.59 1.26
CA VAL A 167 -18.87 -8.40 1.10
C VAL A 167 -17.45 -8.66 1.58
N ASP A 168 -17.25 -9.38 2.69
CA ASP A 168 -15.92 -9.81 3.15
C ASP A 168 -15.22 -10.71 2.14
N THR A 169 -15.98 -11.58 1.48
CA THR A 169 -15.46 -12.44 0.43
C THR A 169 -15.12 -11.63 -0.82
N ILE A 170 -15.95 -10.67 -1.22
CA ILE A 170 -15.66 -9.75 -2.33
C ILE A 170 -14.41 -8.92 -2.02
N ASN A 171 -14.27 -8.38 -0.82
CA ASN A 171 -13.11 -7.58 -0.41
C ASN A 171 -11.84 -8.42 -0.42
N ARG A 172 -11.89 -9.66 0.09
CA ARG A 172 -10.78 -10.61 0.00
C ARG A 172 -10.44 -10.98 -1.44
N CYS A 173 -11.44 -11.02 -2.31
CA CYS A 173 -11.33 -11.42 -3.71
C CYS A 173 -11.38 -10.21 -4.67
N ALA A 174 -11.00 -9.00 -4.28
CA ALA A 174 -11.26 -7.78 -5.07
C ALA A 174 -10.64 -7.76 -6.49
N HIS A 175 -9.83 -8.77 -6.84
CA HIS A 175 -9.37 -9.07 -8.21
C HIS A 175 -9.52 -10.53 -8.64
N GLY A 176 -10.38 -11.31 -8.00
CA GLY A 176 -10.48 -12.75 -8.23
C GLY A 176 -9.27 -13.53 -7.72
N VAL A 177 -8.55 -13.00 -6.72
CA VAL A 177 -7.44 -13.67 -6.05
C VAL A 177 -7.89 -14.09 -4.65
N GLU A 178 -7.78 -15.38 -4.35
CA GLU A 178 -7.97 -15.92 -3.02
C GLU A 178 -6.59 -16.15 -2.37
N VAL A 179 -6.37 -15.58 -1.19
CA VAL A 179 -5.14 -15.82 -0.41
C VAL A 179 -5.31 -17.09 0.42
N ALA A 180 -4.87 -18.22 -0.13
CA ALA A 180 -5.04 -19.53 0.52
C ALA A 180 -4.09 -19.78 1.70
N LEU A 181 -2.90 -19.17 1.70
CA LEU A 181 -1.87 -19.34 2.73
C LEU A 181 -0.95 -18.11 2.79
N VAL A 182 -0.69 -17.62 3.99
CA VAL A 182 0.35 -16.61 4.26
C VAL A 182 1.54 -17.30 4.91
N VAL A 183 2.74 -17.07 4.38
CA VAL A 183 4.00 -17.55 4.97
C VAL A 183 4.79 -16.33 5.41
N THR A 184 5.12 -16.27 6.70
CA THR A 184 5.89 -15.15 7.28
C THR A 184 6.93 -15.67 8.27
N HIS A 185 7.54 -14.80 9.05
CA HIS A 185 8.57 -15.11 10.04
C HIS A 185 8.14 -14.64 11.42
N GLN A 186 8.76 -15.21 12.45
CA GLN A 186 8.70 -14.63 13.79
C GLN A 186 9.57 -13.38 13.82
N ASP A 187 9.07 -12.35 14.50
CA ASP A 187 9.81 -11.12 14.72
C ASP A 187 11.08 -11.39 15.53
N ASN A 188 12.20 -10.81 15.11
CA ASN A 188 13.47 -10.94 15.81
C ASN A 188 13.57 -9.86 16.90
N PRO A 189 13.67 -10.23 18.20
CA PRO A 189 13.75 -9.24 19.29
C PRO A 189 15.01 -8.37 19.25
N ALA A 190 16.04 -8.75 18.49
CA ALA A 190 17.24 -7.95 18.27
C ALA A 190 17.12 -6.96 17.09
N GLU A 191 16.00 -6.97 16.35
CA GLU A 191 15.73 -6.01 15.28
C GLU A 191 14.88 -4.85 15.81
N ASN A 192 15.18 -3.64 15.35
CA ASN A 192 14.27 -2.53 15.59
C ASN A 192 13.05 -2.70 14.69
N ILE A 193 11.92 -3.11 15.26
CA ILE A 193 10.68 -3.36 14.53
C ILE A 193 9.90 -2.04 14.46
N TRP A 194 9.91 -1.41 13.28
CA TRP A 194 9.21 -0.16 12.99
C TRP A 194 8.18 -0.31 11.87
N PHE A 195 7.93 -1.54 11.43
CA PHE A 195 7.01 -1.91 10.36
C PHE A 195 5.89 -2.81 10.92
N ASP A 196 4.76 -2.85 10.22
CA ASP A 196 3.60 -3.64 10.62
C ASP A 196 3.86 -5.15 10.50
N SER A 197 3.20 -5.92 11.36
CA SER A 197 3.34 -7.38 11.39
C SER A 197 2.43 -8.05 10.36
N VAL A 198 3.02 -8.75 9.38
CA VAL A 198 2.29 -9.58 8.42
C VAL A 198 1.44 -10.64 9.12
N ALA A 199 1.93 -11.21 10.23
CA ALA A 199 1.19 -12.21 11.00
C ALA A 199 -0.07 -11.59 11.66
N ALA A 200 0.01 -10.36 12.15
CA ALA A 200 -1.13 -9.66 12.72
C ALA A 200 -2.21 -9.37 11.66
N VAL A 201 -1.81 -8.88 10.48
CA VAL A 201 -2.72 -8.65 9.34
C VAL A 201 -3.37 -9.96 8.88
N ALA A 202 -2.60 -11.03 8.77
CA ALA A 202 -3.14 -12.34 8.41
C ALA A 202 -4.15 -12.85 9.45
N ALA A 203 -3.90 -12.64 10.74
CA ALA A 203 -4.83 -13.00 11.81
C ALA A 203 -6.13 -12.16 11.76
N GLU A 204 -6.03 -10.86 11.50
CA GLU A 204 -7.18 -9.96 11.33
C GLU A 204 -8.11 -10.46 10.21
N HIS A 205 -7.52 -10.86 9.08
CA HIS A 205 -8.27 -11.41 7.93
C HIS A 205 -8.57 -12.91 8.04
N ARG A 206 -8.20 -13.56 9.16
CA ARG A 206 -8.38 -15.00 9.43
C ARG A 206 -7.78 -15.88 8.33
N LEU A 207 -6.62 -15.49 7.81
CA LEU A 207 -5.89 -16.23 6.79
C LEU A 207 -5.04 -17.32 7.43
N PRO A 208 -5.01 -18.55 6.85
CA PRO A 208 -4.07 -19.57 7.27
C PRO A 208 -2.65 -19.03 7.21
N THR A 209 -1.90 -19.16 8.31
CA THR A 209 -0.57 -18.57 8.44
C THR A 209 0.44 -19.60 8.92
N LEU A 210 1.62 -19.64 8.29
CA LEU A 210 2.75 -20.46 8.71
C LEU A 210 3.99 -19.58 8.95
N MET A 211 4.77 -19.91 9.97
CA MET A 211 6.02 -19.21 10.32
C MET A 211 7.18 -20.21 10.41
N PRO A 212 7.61 -20.80 9.28
CA PRO A 212 8.65 -21.82 9.28
C PRO A 212 10.00 -21.19 9.67
N THR A 213 10.86 -21.97 10.32
CA THR A 213 12.20 -21.52 10.73
C THR A 213 13.16 -21.35 9.54
N ASP A 214 12.84 -21.99 8.40
CA ASP A 214 13.61 -21.89 7.17
C ASP A 214 12.74 -22.11 5.91
N GLY A 215 13.22 -21.68 4.75
CA GLY A 215 12.51 -21.81 3.47
C GLY A 215 12.60 -23.18 2.79
N HIS A 216 13.27 -24.14 3.42
CA HIS A 216 13.42 -25.53 2.99
C HIS A 216 12.66 -26.52 3.88
N ALA A 217 11.91 -26.02 4.87
CA ALA A 217 11.22 -26.82 5.85
C ALA A 217 10.18 -27.73 5.18
N SER A 218 10.15 -29.00 5.57
CA SER A 218 9.23 -29.98 4.99
C SER A 218 7.76 -29.64 5.23
N GLU A 219 7.45 -29.04 6.38
CA GLU A 219 6.12 -28.52 6.72
C GLU A 219 5.66 -27.42 5.76
N LEU A 220 6.58 -26.55 5.32
CA LEU A 220 6.28 -25.47 4.38
C LEU A 220 5.92 -26.05 3.01
N LEU A 221 6.73 -26.99 2.51
CA LEU A 221 6.44 -27.66 1.23
C LEU A 221 5.10 -28.41 1.28
N ALA A 222 4.79 -29.09 2.39
CA ALA A 222 3.53 -29.80 2.58
C ALA A 222 2.34 -28.83 2.60
N ALA A 223 2.45 -27.72 3.34
CA ALA A 223 1.40 -26.70 3.42
C ALA A 223 1.12 -26.03 2.07
N VAL A 224 2.18 -25.63 1.34
CA VAL A 224 2.02 -25.04 0.00
C VAL A 224 1.41 -26.04 -0.98
N ARG A 225 1.81 -27.32 -0.92
CA ARG A 225 1.20 -28.37 -1.75
C ARG A 225 -0.27 -28.55 -1.45
N ALA A 226 -0.66 -28.54 -0.17
CA ALA A 226 -2.05 -28.64 0.25
C ALA A 226 -2.89 -27.42 -0.18
N ALA A 227 -2.31 -26.23 -0.15
CA ALA A 227 -2.95 -25.00 -0.62
C ALA A 227 -3.18 -24.99 -2.15
N ASN A 228 -2.42 -25.80 -2.91
CA ASN A 228 -2.55 -25.96 -4.36
C ASN A 228 -2.63 -24.62 -5.13
N PRO A 229 -1.60 -23.75 -5.03
CA PRO A 229 -1.65 -22.39 -5.55
C PRO A 229 -1.57 -22.32 -7.07
N ASP A 230 -2.32 -21.39 -7.66
CA ASP A 230 -2.08 -20.94 -9.04
C ASP A 230 -0.85 -20.02 -9.11
N PHE A 231 -0.69 -19.14 -8.14
CA PHE A 231 0.40 -18.17 -8.04
C PHE A 231 1.08 -18.24 -6.68
N ILE A 232 2.40 -18.00 -6.66
CA ILE A 232 3.14 -17.69 -5.43
C ILE A 232 3.67 -16.26 -5.54
N PHE A 233 3.43 -15.44 -4.52
CA PHE A 233 4.00 -14.10 -4.42
C PHE A 233 4.90 -14.00 -3.20
N SER A 234 6.13 -13.53 -3.41
CA SER A 234 7.09 -13.18 -2.38
C SER A 234 7.18 -11.66 -2.26
N PHE A 235 6.85 -11.14 -1.08
CA PHE A 235 6.99 -9.74 -0.73
C PHE A 235 7.98 -9.63 0.44
N TYR A 236 9.23 -9.27 0.16
CA TYR A 236 10.27 -9.07 1.18
C TYR A 236 10.49 -10.29 2.12
N TYR A 237 10.21 -11.51 1.65
CA TYR A 237 10.44 -12.71 2.44
C TYR A 237 11.94 -12.95 2.63
N ARG A 238 12.34 -13.37 3.83
CA ARG A 238 13.75 -13.34 4.28
C ARG A 238 14.53 -14.61 3.94
N HIS A 239 13.85 -15.73 3.76
CA HIS A 239 14.47 -17.02 3.49
C HIS A 239 14.44 -17.35 2.00
N MET A 240 15.50 -18.03 1.54
CA MET A 240 15.50 -18.61 0.20
C MET A 240 14.44 -19.71 0.14
N LEU A 241 13.58 -19.67 -0.87
CA LEU A 241 12.56 -20.68 -1.09
C LEU A 241 13.10 -21.81 -1.96
N ASN A 242 12.77 -23.05 -1.59
CA ASN A 242 13.10 -24.24 -2.37
C ASN A 242 12.51 -24.14 -3.81
N PRO A 243 13.30 -24.37 -4.88
CA PRO A 243 12.77 -24.45 -6.25
C PRO A 243 11.60 -25.42 -6.43
N GLU A 244 11.56 -26.53 -5.68
CA GLU A 244 10.44 -27.48 -5.72
C GLU A 244 9.13 -26.85 -5.23
N LEU A 245 9.22 -25.96 -4.24
CA LEU A 245 8.07 -25.20 -3.74
C LEU A 245 7.60 -24.20 -4.78
N LEU A 246 8.53 -23.49 -5.42
CA LEU A 246 8.19 -22.52 -6.48
C LEU A 246 7.50 -23.19 -7.67
N ALA A 247 7.90 -24.42 -8.00
CA ALA A 247 7.31 -25.21 -9.07
C ALA A 247 5.86 -25.67 -8.80
N LEU A 248 5.36 -25.55 -7.57
CA LEU A 248 3.97 -25.86 -7.24
C LEU A 248 2.99 -24.78 -7.77
N ALA A 249 3.47 -23.57 -8.04
CA ALA A 249 2.65 -22.49 -8.60
C ALA A 249 2.42 -22.70 -10.09
N ARG A 250 1.19 -23.09 -10.47
CA ARG A 250 0.84 -23.46 -11.86
C ARG A 250 1.06 -22.35 -12.88
N GLN A 251 0.82 -21.10 -12.47
CA GLN A 251 0.91 -19.91 -13.31
C GLN A 251 2.16 -19.06 -13.03
N GLY A 252 2.96 -19.45 -12.02
CA GLY A 252 4.27 -18.89 -11.74
C GLY A 252 4.45 -18.37 -10.32
N ALA A 253 5.72 -18.24 -9.93
CA ALA A 253 6.13 -17.63 -8.68
C ALA A 253 6.81 -16.29 -8.96
N PHE A 254 6.43 -15.25 -8.23
CA PHE A 254 6.88 -13.87 -8.46
C PHE A 254 7.39 -13.24 -7.17
N ASN A 255 8.39 -12.36 -7.29
CA ASN A 255 8.93 -11.59 -6.18
C ASN A 255 8.82 -10.10 -6.47
N MET A 256 8.43 -9.35 -5.44
CA MET A 256 8.47 -7.89 -5.44
C MET A 256 9.77 -7.39 -4.83
N HIS A 257 10.57 -6.70 -5.64
CA HIS A 257 11.88 -6.19 -5.25
C HIS A 257 11.92 -4.67 -5.22
N GLY A 258 12.51 -4.09 -4.18
CA GLY A 258 12.56 -2.64 -3.94
C GLY A 258 13.62 -1.87 -4.72
N SER A 259 13.86 -2.23 -5.98
CA SER A 259 14.68 -1.44 -6.91
C SER A 259 14.16 -1.55 -8.34
N LEU A 260 14.74 -0.75 -9.23
CA LEU A 260 14.61 -0.92 -10.68
C LEU A 260 15.63 -1.95 -11.18
N LEU A 261 15.27 -3.24 -11.13
CA LEU A 261 16.11 -4.33 -11.65
C LEU A 261 16.49 -4.06 -13.12
N PRO A 262 17.73 -4.44 -13.55
CA PRO A 262 18.70 -5.28 -12.84
C PRO A 262 19.58 -4.54 -11.80
N LYS A 263 19.38 -3.24 -11.56
CA LYS A 263 20.16 -2.49 -10.56
C LYS A 263 19.78 -2.90 -9.13
N TYR A 264 20.75 -2.87 -8.22
CA TYR A 264 20.56 -3.09 -6.78
C TYR A 264 19.86 -4.43 -6.45
N ARG A 265 20.28 -5.52 -7.08
CA ARG A 265 19.88 -6.88 -6.68
C ARG A 265 20.40 -7.20 -5.29
N GLY A 266 19.81 -8.19 -4.61
CA GLY A 266 20.22 -8.64 -3.29
C GLY A 266 19.48 -7.92 -2.17
N ARG A 267 20.19 -7.44 -1.16
CA ARG A 267 19.59 -7.00 0.11
C ARG A 267 19.68 -5.49 0.28
N VAL A 268 18.73 -4.94 1.04
CA VAL A 268 18.62 -3.51 1.40
C VAL A 268 18.81 -2.53 0.22
N PRO A 269 18.11 -2.74 -0.91
CA PRO A 269 18.34 -1.99 -2.15
C PRO A 269 18.09 -0.48 -2.02
N VAL A 270 17.08 -0.07 -1.25
CA VAL A 270 16.74 1.34 -1.00
C VAL A 270 17.92 2.09 -0.36
N ASN A 271 18.49 1.53 0.72
CA ASN A 271 19.62 2.13 1.41
C ASN A 271 20.84 2.23 0.48
N TRP A 272 21.09 1.21 -0.35
CA TRP A 272 22.19 1.24 -1.31
C TRP A 272 22.00 2.29 -2.40
N ALA A 273 20.81 2.41 -3.00
CA ALA A 273 20.52 3.43 -4.00
C ALA A 273 20.79 4.84 -3.46
N ILE A 274 20.42 5.08 -2.20
CA ILE A 274 20.67 6.37 -1.56
C ILE A 274 22.15 6.61 -1.27
N VAL A 275 22.88 5.61 -0.75
CA VAL A 275 24.34 5.71 -0.54
C VAL A 275 25.06 6.06 -1.84
N GLN A 276 24.66 5.43 -2.95
CA GLN A 276 25.25 5.67 -4.27
C GLN A 276 24.79 6.98 -4.92
N GLY A 277 23.93 7.76 -4.25
CA GLY A 277 23.48 9.06 -4.75
C GLY A 277 22.54 8.97 -5.95
N GLU A 278 21.82 7.86 -6.11
CA GLU A 278 20.81 7.73 -7.17
C GLU A 278 19.69 8.77 -6.96
N THR A 279 19.18 9.31 -8.07
CA THR A 279 18.05 10.27 -8.08
C THR A 279 16.70 9.58 -8.26
N GLN A 280 16.70 8.27 -8.50
CA GLN A 280 15.51 7.46 -8.67
C GLN A 280 15.75 6.01 -8.21
N THR A 281 14.67 5.38 -7.76
CA THR A 281 14.59 3.93 -7.53
C THR A 281 13.19 3.47 -7.94
N GLY A 282 12.70 2.33 -7.47
CA GLY A 282 11.37 1.84 -7.79
C GLY A 282 11.08 0.49 -7.18
N ALA A 283 9.97 -0.08 -7.62
CA ALA A 283 9.59 -1.46 -7.33
C ALA A 283 9.60 -2.26 -8.64
N THR A 284 10.04 -3.51 -8.56
CA THR A 284 10.02 -4.46 -9.68
C THR A 284 9.31 -5.73 -9.27
N LEU A 285 8.29 -6.12 -10.02
CA LEU A 285 7.74 -7.47 -9.98
C LEU A 285 8.46 -8.32 -11.02
N HIS A 286 9.06 -9.44 -10.59
CA HIS A 286 9.77 -10.34 -11.48
C HIS A 286 9.52 -11.81 -11.13
N GLU A 287 9.73 -12.71 -12.09
CA GLU A 287 9.65 -14.15 -11.86
C GLU A 287 10.75 -14.61 -10.88
N MET A 288 10.40 -15.54 -10.00
CA MET A 288 11.36 -16.20 -9.13
C MET A 288 12.03 -17.34 -9.88
N THR A 289 13.35 -17.38 -9.79
CA THR A 289 14.17 -18.49 -10.31
C THR A 289 15.09 -19.00 -9.20
N ALA A 290 15.80 -20.10 -9.43
CA ALA A 290 16.80 -20.59 -8.48
C ALA A 290 17.87 -19.54 -8.13
N LYS A 291 18.16 -18.60 -9.06
CA LYS A 291 19.03 -17.46 -8.80
C LYS A 291 18.20 -16.26 -8.31
N PRO A 292 18.55 -15.66 -7.16
CA PRO A 292 17.81 -14.51 -6.63
C PRO A 292 17.88 -13.32 -7.59
N ASP A 293 16.74 -12.62 -7.70
CA ASP A 293 16.54 -11.38 -8.46
C ASP A 293 16.97 -11.46 -9.94
N ALA A 294 16.87 -12.65 -10.53
CA ALA A 294 17.37 -12.93 -11.88
C ALA A 294 16.30 -13.30 -12.91
N GLY A 295 15.06 -13.56 -12.49
CA GLY A 295 13.98 -13.92 -13.40
C GLY A 295 13.50 -12.75 -14.27
N ALA A 296 12.63 -13.07 -15.23
CA ALA A 296 12.07 -12.09 -16.15
C ALA A 296 11.27 -11.02 -15.41
N ILE A 297 11.37 -9.78 -15.87
CA ILE A 297 10.63 -8.65 -15.30
C ILE A 297 9.22 -8.64 -15.86
N VAL A 298 8.22 -8.58 -14.98
CA VAL A 298 6.81 -8.44 -15.36
C VAL A 298 6.43 -6.98 -15.47
N ALA A 299 6.78 -6.19 -14.45
CA ALA A 299 6.43 -4.78 -14.38
C ALA A 299 7.38 -4.03 -13.45
N GLN A 300 7.50 -2.72 -13.66
CA GLN A 300 8.27 -1.80 -12.82
C GLN A 300 7.54 -0.48 -12.66
N THR A 301 7.61 0.09 -11.45
CA THR A 301 7.17 1.47 -11.19
C THR A 301 8.33 2.23 -10.56
N ALA A 302 8.74 3.33 -11.20
CA ALA A 302 9.82 4.19 -10.72
C ALA A 302 9.30 5.27 -9.75
N VAL A 303 10.15 5.65 -8.79
CA VAL A 303 9.91 6.76 -7.86
C VAL A 303 11.15 7.63 -7.73
N PRO A 304 11.00 8.96 -7.57
CA PRO A 304 12.13 9.85 -7.37
C PRO A 304 12.71 9.70 -5.97
N ILE A 305 14.03 9.86 -5.89
CA ILE A 305 14.78 10.07 -4.65
C ILE A 305 15.11 11.57 -4.60
N LEU A 306 14.42 12.30 -3.73
CA LEU A 306 14.63 13.74 -3.58
C LEU A 306 15.91 14.03 -2.78
N PRO A 307 16.49 15.24 -2.92
CA PRO A 307 17.78 15.60 -2.30
C PRO A 307 17.86 15.47 -0.79
N ASP A 308 16.73 15.40 -0.08
CA ASP A 308 16.69 15.25 1.38
C ASP A 308 15.87 14.05 1.89
N ASP A 309 15.38 13.20 0.99
CA ASP A 309 14.67 11.98 1.41
C ASP A 309 15.56 11.07 2.28
N THR A 310 15.07 10.65 3.43
CA THR A 310 15.68 9.56 4.19
C THR A 310 15.32 8.20 3.58
N ALA A 311 16.05 7.14 3.96
CA ALA A 311 15.72 5.78 3.54
C ALA A 311 14.28 5.37 3.91
N ALA A 312 13.75 5.81 5.05
CA ALA A 312 12.36 5.55 5.43
C ALA A 312 11.37 6.23 4.48
N GLN A 313 11.63 7.48 4.09
CA GLN A 313 10.78 8.22 3.15
C GLN A 313 10.82 7.61 1.76
N VAL A 314 12.00 7.22 1.27
CA VAL A 314 12.11 6.50 -0.02
C VAL A 314 11.43 5.13 0.07
N PHE A 315 11.58 4.40 1.17
CA PHE A 315 10.92 3.12 1.37
C PHE A 315 9.40 3.26 1.27
N ASN A 316 8.80 4.26 1.91
CA ASN A 316 7.36 4.53 1.80
C ASN A 316 6.92 4.81 0.35
N LYS A 317 7.72 5.56 -0.43
CA LYS A 317 7.45 5.77 -1.86
C LYS A 317 7.52 4.47 -2.65
N VAL A 318 8.50 3.61 -2.34
CA VAL A 318 8.66 2.29 -2.97
C VAL A 318 7.51 1.35 -2.60
N THR A 319 6.96 1.40 -1.38
CA THR A 319 5.78 0.63 -0.98
C THR A 319 4.58 0.96 -1.88
N VAL A 320 4.27 2.25 -2.05
CA VAL A 320 3.19 2.69 -2.95
C VAL A 320 3.47 2.26 -4.40
N ALA A 321 4.71 2.36 -4.86
CA ALA A 321 5.10 1.90 -6.19
C ALA A 321 4.94 0.38 -6.34
N ALA A 322 5.21 -0.41 -5.29
CA ALA A 322 5.04 -1.86 -5.31
C ALA A 322 3.56 -2.24 -5.42
N GLU A 323 2.68 -1.57 -4.67
CA GLU A 323 1.22 -1.74 -4.77
C GLU A 323 0.73 -1.43 -6.19
N GLN A 324 1.13 -0.28 -6.75
CA GLN A 324 0.79 0.09 -8.13
C GLN A 324 1.33 -0.93 -9.15
N THR A 325 2.55 -1.43 -8.96
CA THR A 325 3.16 -2.42 -9.84
C THR A 325 2.37 -3.71 -9.85
N LEU A 326 1.98 -4.21 -8.67
CA LEU A 326 1.17 -5.42 -8.55
C LEU A 326 -0.24 -5.19 -9.10
N TRP A 327 -0.89 -4.11 -8.69
CA TRP A 327 -2.24 -3.75 -9.12
C TRP A 327 -2.37 -3.71 -10.64
N ASN A 328 -1.45 -3.02 -11.31
CA ASN A 328 -1.48 -2.86 -12.76
C ASN A 328 -1.11 -4.15 -13.53
N SER A 329 -0.32 -5.04 -12.93
CA SER A 329 0.10 -6.29 -13.57
C SER A 329 -0.83 -7.47 -13.32
N LEU A 330 -1.61 -7.42 -12.23
CA LEU A 330 -2.47 -8.53 -11.80
C LEU A 330 -3.49 -8.96 -12.87
N PRO A 331 -4.22 -8.07 -13.58
CA PRO A 331 -5.14 -8.51 -14.63
C PRO A 331 -4.44 -9.33 -15.73
N ALA A 332 -3.24 -8.90 -16.15
CA ALA A 332 -2.48 -9.59 -17.19
C ALA A 332 -1.89 -10.92 -16.68
N LEU A 333 -1.53 -11.00 -15.40
CA LEU A 333 -1.12 -12.26 -14.76
C LEU A 333 -2.28 -13.26 -14.75
N LEU A 334 -3.46 -12.83 -14.30
CA LEU A 334 -4.67 -13.66 -14.23
C LEU A 334 -5.15 -14.15 -15.61
N SER A 335 -4.99 -13.34 -16.66
CA SER A 335 -5.31 -13.75 -18.03
C SER A 335 -4.19 -14.52 -18.73
N GLY A 336 -3.03 -14.71 -18.08
CA GLY A 336 -1.86 -15.38 -18.67
C GLY A 336 -1.16 -14.57 -19.77
N THR A 337 -1.42 -13.27 -19.88
CA THR A 337 -0.88 -12.37 -20.92
C THR A 337 0.21 -11.43 -20.39
N ALA A 338 0.61 -11.57 -19.12
CA ALA A 338 1.67 -10.76 -18.53
C ALA A 338 2.98 -10.86 -19.34
N PRO A 339 3.67 -9.73 -19.59
CA PRO A 339 4.92 -9.74 -20.33
C PRO A 339 6.04 -10.39 -19.52
N ARG A 340 7.03 -10.94 -20.21
CA ARG A 340 8.28 -11.47 -19.64
C ARG A 340 9.45 -10.71 -20.23
N LEU A 341 9.74 -9.55 -19.65
CA LEU A 341 10.77 -8.65 -20.13
C LEU A 341 12.17 -9.16 -19.71
N PRO A 342 13.20 -9.00 -20.58
CA PRO A 342 14.55 -9.46 -20.25
C PRO A 342 15.15 -8.76 -19.02
N ASN A 343 15.67 -9.54 -18.08
CA ASN A 343 16.44 -9.07 -16.94
C ASN A 343 17.96 -9.25 -17.19
N ILE A 344 18.59 -8.26 -17.84
CA ILE A 344 19.99 -8.35 -18.28
C ILE A 344 20.94 -8.06 -17.11
N LEU A 345 21.30 -9.10 -16.36
CA LEU A 345 22.07 -8.98 -15.10
C LEU A 345 23.41 -8.24 -15.23
N ALA A 346 24.06 -8.32 -16.40
CA ALA A 346 25.34 -7.64 -16.66
C ALA A 346 25.22 -6.10 -16.68
N LYS A 347 24.00 -5.55 -16.84
CA LYS A 347 23.72 -4.11 -16.77
C LYS A 347 23.33 -3.66 -15.36
N GLY A 348 23.35 -4.58 -14.39
CA GLY A 348 22.89 -4.36 -13.03
C GLY A 348 24.02 -4.24 -12.01
N SER A 349 23.62 -4.17 -10.75
CA SER A 349 24.50 -4.22 -9.59
C SER A 349 23.97 -5.25 -8.59
N TYR A 350 24.83 -5.75 -7.71
CA TYR A 350 24.46 -6.67 -6.63
C TYR A 350 24.96 -6.11 -5.31
N CYS A 351 24.07 -6.11 -4.32
CA CYS A 351 24.25 -5.44 -3.05
C CYS A 351 24.02 -6.41 -1.89
N GLY A 352 24.97 -6.47 -0.98
CA GLY A 352 24.90 -7.30 0.23
C GLY A 352 24.08 -6.65 1.34
N ALA A 353 23.88 -7.41 2.43
CA ALA A 353 23.36 -6.84 3.68
C ALA A 353 24.32 -5.79 4.23
N ARG A 354 23.79 -4.82 4.99
CA ARG A 354 24.57 -3.83 5.73
C ARG A 354 24.45 -4.06 7.22
N LYS A 355 25.51 -3.72 7.96
CA LYS A 355 25.60 -3.74 9.41
C LYS A 355 25.57 -2.31 9.97
N PRO A 356 25.23 -2.12 11.25
CA PRO A 356 25.32 -0.80 11.89
C PRO A 356 26.68 -0.13 11.72
N GLU A 357 27.76 -0.91 11.66
CA GLU A 357 29.15 -0.44 11.51
C GLU A 357 29.41 0.16 10.13
N ASP A 358 28.66 -0.24 9.09
CA ASP A 358 28.72 0.38 7.76
C ASP A 358 28.17 1.82 7.77
N GLY A 359 27.61 2.27 8.90
CA GLY A 359 27.21 3.65 9.16
C GLY A 359 28.34 4.55 9.67
N ARG A 360 29.56 4.03 9.88
CA ARG A 360 30.69 4.83 10.36
C ARG A 360 31.06 5.89 9.33
N ILE A 361 31.09 7.15 9.77
CA ILE A 361 31.44 8.29 8.93
C ILE A 361 32.97 8.38 8.83
N ASP A 362 33.44 8.46 7.59
CA ASP A 362 34.79 8.89 7.26
C ASP A 362 34.73 10.35 6.79
N TRP A 363 35.16 11.27 7.67
CA TRP A 363 35.11 12.71 7.42
C TRP A 363 36.03 13.19 6.30
N HIS A 364 36.93 12.34 5.80
CA HIS A 364 37.77 12.65 4.64
C HIS A 364 37.05 12.45 3.30
N GLN A 365 35.83 11.89 3.30
CA GLN A 365 35.03 11.76 2.10
C GLN A 365 34.35 13.09 1.71
N PRO A 366 33.92 13.25 0.44
CA PRO A 366 33.16 14.42 0.01
C PRO A 366 31.85 14.57 0.79
N ALA A 367 31.42 15.81 1.04
CA ALA A 367 30.22 16.11 1.81
C ALA A 367 28.96 15.43 1.26
N GLN A 368 28.83 15.32 -0.07
CA GLN A 368 27.69 14.62 -0.67
C GLN A 368 27.66 13.13 -0.30
N THR A 369 28.81 12.46 -0.28
CA THR A 369 28.91 11.03 0.05
C THR A 369 28.57 10.79 1.52
N ILE A 370 29.10 11.61 2.43
CA ILE A 370 28.77 11.54 3.85
C ILE A 370 27.29 11.85 4.06
N TYR A 371 26.76 12.88 3.40
CA TYR A 371 25.35 13.24 3.50
C TYR A 371 24.46 12.10 3.03
N ASN A 372 24.77 11.48 1.90
CA ASN A 372 24.08 10.29 1.37
C ASN A 372 24.08 9.14 2.37
N LEU A 373 25.21 8.88 3.05
CA LEU A 373 25.28 7.89 4.12
C LEU A 373 24.32 8.25 5.26
N ILE A 374 24.36 9.49 5.76
CA ILE A 374 23.50 9.96 6.86
C ILE A 374 22.02 9.69 6.55
N ARG A 375 21.52 10.15 5.40
CA ARG A 375 20.11 9.94 5.00
C ARG A 375 19.78 8.47 4.69
N ALA A 376 20.73 7.67 4.21
CA ALA A 376 20.53 6.26 3.89
C ALA A 376 20.36 5.38 5.13
N VAL A 377 20.84 5.81 6.29
CA VAL A 377 20.71 5.07 7.56
C VAL A 377 20.11 5.91 8.68
N ALA A 378 19.47 7.04 8.37
CA ALA A 378 18.75 7.86 9.34
C ALA A 378 17.65 7.04 10.07
N PRO A 379 17.24 7.43 11.29
CA PRO A 379 16.17 6.75 12.01
C PRO A 379 14.95 6.48 11.11
N PRO A 380 14.34 5.27 11.18
CA PRO A 380 14.46 4.25 12.23
C PRO A 380 15.62 3.25 12.05
N TYR A 381 16.50 3.46 11.07
CA TYR A 381 17.72 2.66 10.88
C TYR A 381 18.80 3.01 11.95
N PRO A 382 19.91 2.24 12.06
CA PRO A 382 20.91 2.42 13.12
C PRO A 382 21.63 3.77 13.20
N GLY A 383 21.49 4.64 12.20
CA GLY A 383 22.10 5.96 12.15
C GLY A 383 23.54 5.95 11.64
N ALA A 384 23.93 7.01 10.92
CA ALA A 384 25.33 7.24 10.60
C ALA A 384 26.02 7.82 11.83
N PHE A 385 27.25 7.41 12.11
CA PHE A 385 27.90 7.73 13.38
C PHE A 385 29.37 8.08 13.25
N THR A 386 29.87 8.82 14.22
CA THR A 386 31.28 9.09 14.45
C THR A 386 31.65 8.73 15.89
N GLU A 387 32.94 8.56 16.16
CA GLU A 387 33.44 8.29 17.51
C GLU A 387 34.32 9.45 17.99
N ILE A 388 34.11 9.89 19.22
CA ILE A 388 34.94 10.86 19.92
C ILE A 388 35.31 10.26 21.27
N HIS A 389 36.60 10.10 21.56
CA HIS A 389 37.12 9.52 22.81
C HIS A 389 36.43 8.20 23.20
N GLY A 390 36.22 7.32 22.22
CA GLY A 390 35.54 6.03 22.41
C GLY A 390 34.01 6.10 22.58
N LYS A 391 33.42 7.30 22.54
CA LYS A 391 31.96 7.50 22.62
C LYS A 391 31.37 7.60 21.21
N ARG A 392 30.41 6.73 20.91
CA ARG A 392 29.65 6.74 19.66
C ARG A 392 28.61 7.87 19.67
N LEU A 393 28.64 8.71 18.64
CA LEU A 393 27.72 9.80 18.40
C LEU A 393 27.02 9.58 17.06
N VAL A 394 25.68 9.53 17.07
CA VAL A 394 24.86 9.26 15.90
C VAL A 394 24.29 10.56 15.35
N ILE A 395 24.47 10.79 14.06
CA ILE A 395 23.86 11.92 13.35
C ILE A 395 22.47 11.49 12.88
N ALA A 396 21.44 11.87 13.64
CA ALA A 396 20.05 11.50 13.36
C ALA A 396 19.41 12.39 12.30
N ARG A 397 19.79 13.68 12.27
CA ARG A 397 19.28 14.65 11.29
C ARG A 397 20.36 15.67 10.91
N ALA A 398 20.51 15.88 9.62
CA ALA A 398 21.49 16.79 9.06
C ALA A 398 20.97 17.45 7.77
N ARG A 399 21.69 18.47 7.30
CA ARG A 399 21.45 19.16 6.04
C ARG A 399 22.76 19.41 5.33
N LEU A 400 22.83 19.06 4.05
CA LEU A 400 23.96 19.46 3.22
C LEU A 400 23.88 20.96 2.91
N VAL A 401 24.97 21.69 3.16
CA VAL A 401 25.04 23.11 2.81
C VAL A 401 25.21 23.28 1.30
N ALA A 402 24.49 24.24 0.74
CA ALA A 402 24.62 24.61 -0.67
C ALA A 402 26.05 25.09 -0.96
N VAL A 403 26.55 24.78 -2.15
CA VAL A 403 27.96 24.99 -2.53
C VAL A 403 28.39 26.47 -2.40
N ASP A 404 27.44 27.37 -2.59
CA ASP A 404 27.59 28.83 -2.53
C ASP A 404 27.48 29.42 -1.12
N GLN A 405 27.04 28.65 -0.11
CA GLN A 405 26.70 29.19 1.21
C GLN A 405 27.77 29.01 2.28
N LEU A 406 28.53 27.90 2.27
CA LEU A 406 29.72 27.74 3.14
C LEU A 406 30.75 26.80 2.51
N THR A 407 31.93 27.32 2.23
CA THR A 407 33.17 26.55 2.18
C THR A 407 34.01 26.95 3.38
N CYS A 408 34.46 25.97 4.16
CA CYS A 408 35.27 26.21 5.36
C CYS A 408 36.63 25.52 5.20
N PRO A 409 37.44 25.88 4.18
CA PRO A 409 38.68 25.18 3.86
C PRO A 409 39.71 25.21 5.00
N ASP A 410 39.61 26.20 5.90
CA ASP A 410 40.53 26.37 7.02
C ASP A 410 40.15 25.57 8.28
N LEU A 411 38.97 24.91 8.29
CA LEU A 411 38.56 24.05 9.41
C LEU A 411 38.96 22.59 9.15
N PRO A 412 39.46 21.87 10.18
CA PRO A 412 39.79 20.46 10.02
C PRO A 412 38.53 19.61 9.81
N SER A 413 38.65 18.59 8.95
CA SER A 413 37.57 17.61 8.72
C SER A 413 37.16 16.94 10.03
N GLY A 414 35.85 16.76 10.23
CA GLY A 414 35.28 16.25 11.47
C GLY A 414 34.14 17.10 12.01
N LEU A 415 33.69 16.76 13.21
CA LEU A 415 32.70 17.55 13.94
C LEU A 415 33.33 18.84 14.46
N GLN A 416 32.71 19.98 14.13
CA GLN A 416 33.09 21.32 14.55
C GLN A 416 31.90 22.04 15.17
N ILE A 417 32.18 22.94 16.11
CA ILE A 417 31.19 23.87 16.67
C ILE A 417 31.59 25.27 16.25
N VAL A 418 30.69 25.96 15.53
CA VAL A 418 30.87 27.36 15.11
C VAL A 418 29.60 28.11 15.49
N ASP A 419 29.71 29.19 16.26
CA ASP A 419 28.58 30.00 16.73
C ASP A 419 27.43 29.15 17.31
N ASN A 420 27.80 28.22 18.19
CA ASN A 420 26.87 27.28 18.85
C ASN A 420 26.12 26.32 17.89
N THR A 421 26.55 26.23 16.62
CA THR A 421 26.00 25.35 15.60
C THR A 421 26.97 24.20 15.31
N LEU A 422 26.42 22.99 15.17
CA LEU A 422 27.20 21.80 14.86
C LEU A 422 27.37 21.63 13.35
N PHE A 423 28.61 21.50 12.92
CA PHE A 423 28.99 21.24 11.53
C PHE A 423 29.81 19.96 11.43
N GLY A 424 29.60 19.22 10.35
CA GLY A 424 30.52 18.19 9.88
C GLY A 424 31.31 18.72 8.70
N ILE A 425 32.58 19.03 8.91
CA ILE A 425 33.49 19.49 7.84
C ILE A 425 34.03 18.26 7.11
N CYS A 426 33.89 18.25 5.79
CA CYS A 426 34.16 17.08 4.94
C CYS A 426 35.48 17.26 4.17
N GLY A 427 35.96 16.19 3.52
CA GLY A 427 37.27 16.20 2.84
C GLY A 427 37.35 17.08 1.59
N ASP A 428 36.20 17.49 1.04
CA ASP A 428 36.08 18.44 -0.07
C ASP A 428 35.93 19.90 0.40
N GLY A 429 36.13 20.19 1.70
CA GLY A 429 36.03 21.53 2.28
C GLY A 429 34.59 22.06 2.44
N ARG A 430 33.60 21.25 2.07
CA ARG A 430 32.17 21.55 2.26
C ARG A 430 31.71 21.08 3.64
N ALA A 431 30.59 21.66 4.08
CA ALA A 431 30.02 21.39 5.40
C ALA A 431 28.64 20.73 5.33
N ILE A 432 28.36 19.93 6.35
CA ILE A 432 27.03 19.39 6.66
C ILE A 432 26.57 20.02 7.97
N VAL A 433 25.42 20.69 7.99
CA VAL A 433 24.82 21.18 9.24
C VAL A 433 24.19 20.00 9.97
N ILE A 434 24.51 19.83 11.25
CA ILE A 434 23.97 18.77 12.07
C ILE A 434 22.88 19.36 12.96
N HIS A 435 21.64 18.93 12.74
CA HIS A 435 20.47 19.41 13.46
C HIS A 435 20.10 18.53 14.66
N ASP A 436 20.48 17.25 14.63
CA ASP A 436 20.29 16.33 15.74
C ASP A 436 21.47 15.35 15.81
N LEU A 437 22.26 15.49 16.86
CA LEU A 437 23.37 14.62 17.22
C LEU A 437 22.98 13.89 18.51
N GLN A 438 23.07 12.56 18.51
CA GLN A 438 22.60 11.74 19.61
C GLN A 438 23.72 10.92 20.24
N HIS A 439 23.70 10.81 21.57
CA HIS A 439 24.51 9.87 22.34
C HIS A 439 23.57 8.98 23.16
N GLN A 440 23.72 7.65 23.04
CA GLN A 440 22.85 6.67 23.71
C GLN A 440 21.34 6.92 23.46
N GLY A 441 20.99 7.36 22.25
CA GLY A 441 19.61 7.65 21.86
C GLY A 441 19.04 8.98 22.34
N ARG A 442 19.83 9.82 23.03
CA ARG A 442 19.43 11.17 23.47
C ARG A 442 20.15 12.23 22.65
N SER A 443 19.42 13.23 22.18
CA SER A 443 20.00 14.43 21.57
C SER A 443 20.92 15.16 22.55
N ILE A 444 22.09 15.55 22.07
CA ILE A 444 23.08 16.33 22.82
C ILE A 444 23.25 17.72 22.21
N SER A 445 23.45 18.70 23.08
CA SER A 445 23.76 20.08 22.71
C SER A 445 25.23 20.26 22.32
N SER A 446 25.54 21.39 21.66
CA SER A 446 26.91 21.86 21.41
C SER A 446 27.74 22.02 22.69
N ALA A 447 27.12 22.46 23.79
CA ALA A 447 27.77 22.59 25.09
C ALA A 447 28.19 21.21 25.64
N GLU A 448 27.27 20.24 25.64
CA GLU A 448 27.56 18.87 26.05
C GLU A 448 28.63 18.22 25.16
N LEU A 449 28.62 18.48 23.85
CA LEU A 449 29.68 17.99 22.96
C LEU A 449 31.04 18.58 23.31
N THR A 450 31.11 19.89 23.61
CA THR A 450 32.35 20.57 24.02
C THR A 450 32.94 19.94 25.28
N GLU A 451 32.09 19.65 26.28
CA GLU A 451 32.50 18.94 27.48
C GLU A 451 33.04 17.54 27.15
N MET A 452 32.34 16.81 26.28
CA MET A 452 32.75 15.47 25.84
C MET A 452 34.06 15.46 25.08
N THR A 453 34.45 16.54 24.39
CA THR A 453 35.73 16.63 23.66
C THR A 453 36.91 17.04 24.54
N ASN A 454 36.65 17.76 25.64
CA ASN A 454 37.68 18.27 26.57
C ASN A 454 38.06 17.27 27.68
N THR A 455 37.32 16.16 27.81
CA THR A 455 37.52 15.09 28.80
C THR A 455 37.97 13.83 28.09
#